data_AF-A0A8H5CT52-F1
#
_entry.id   AF-A0A8H5CT52-F1
#
_cell.length_a   1.000
_cell.length_b   1.000
_cell.length_c   1.000
_cell.angle_alpha   90.00
_cell.angle_beta   90.00
_cell.angle_gamma   90.00
#
_symmetry.space_group_name_H-M   'P 1'
#
loop_
_entity.id
_entity.type
_entity.pdbx_description
1 polymer ?
#
loop_
_entity_poly.entity_id
_entity_poly.type
_entity_poly.pdbx_seq_one_letter_code
_entity_poly.pdbx_strand_id
1 'polypeptide(L)'
;MSETYRWQSSEGQALLNNIIRKRVPQWTDGLKDGQSKVVTRILDGEKVLWIAATGEGKSAAFQVPVLVHEELRRDPELCPGFVAKEKPIGIVVTPTKGLATNIVRYMLIFLFFIN
;
A
#
# COMPACT_ATOMS: atom_id res chain seq x y z
N MET A 1 2.04 -23.66 -16.19
CA MET A 1 2.80 -22.39 -16.15
C MET A 1 1.90 -21.40 -15.44
N SER A 2 2.21 -21.02 -14.18
CA SER A 2 1.37 -20.07 -13.45
C SER A 2 1.56 -18.68 -14.06
N GLU A 3 0.50 -18.08 -14.58
CA GLU A 3 0.51 -16.66 -14.92
C GLU A 3 0.99 -15.89 -13.69
N THR A 4 2.07 -15.14 -13.84
CA THR A 4 2.58 -14.31 -12.75
C THR A 4 1.72 -13.05 -12.74
N TYR A 5 0.70 -13.01 -11.89
CA TYR A 5 -0.12 -11.82 -11.70
C TYR A 5 0.77 -10.68 -11.20
N ARG A 6 0.67 -9.52 -11.87
CA ARG A 6 1.47 -8.33 -11.59
C ARG A 6 0.57 -7.20 -11.15
N TRP A 7 0.97 -6.50 -10.09
CA TRP A 7 0.27 -5.31 -9.61
C TRP A 7 0.32 -4.15 -10.60
N GLN A 8 1.35 -4.12 -11.46
CA GLN A 8 1.45 -3.14 -12.54
C GLN A 8 0.46 -3.40 -13.70
N SER A 9 -0.20 -4.57 -13.77
CA SER A 9 -1.20 -4.85 -14.82
C SER A 9 -2.50 -4.06 -14.61
N SER A 10 -3.37 -4.02 -15.64
CA SER A 10 -4.70 -3.42 -15.54
C SER A 10 -5.54 -4.02 -14.41
N GLU A 11 -5.48 -5.35 -14.28
CA GLU A 11 -6.21 -6.13 -13.27
C GLU A 11 -5.65 -5.85 -11.88
N GLY A 12 -4.32 -5.83 -11.73
CA GLY A 12 -3.66 -5.49 -10.48
C GLY A 12 -3.97 -4.07 -10.01
N GLN A 13 -3.99 -3.10 -10.92
CA GLN A 13 -4.37 -1.72 -10.61
C GLN A 13 -5.85 -1.58 -10.24
N ALA A 14 -6.74 -2.26 -10.96
CA ALA A 14 -8.17 -2.28 -10.64
C ALA A 14 -8.41 -2.87 -9.24
N LEU A 15 -7.74 -3.99 -8.92
CA LEU A 15 -7.81 -4.61 -7.62
C LEU A 15 -7.26 -3.70 -6.51
N LEU A 16 -6.09 -3.09 -6.73
CA LEU A 16 -5.50 -2.14 -5.79
C LEU A 16 -6.48 -1.00 -5.47
N ASN A 17 -7.12 -0.42 -6.49
CA ASN A 17 -8.11 0.64 -6.29
C ASN A 17 -9.33 0.17 -5.49
N ASN A 18 -9.82 -1.05 -5.73
CA ASN A 18 -10.91 -1.63 -4.94
C ASN A 18 -10.52 -1.82 -3.47
N ILE A 19 -9.33 -2.36 -3.22
CA ILE A 19 -8.80 -2.51 -1.85
C ILE A 19 -8.66 -1.15 -1.17
N ILE A 20 -8.09 -0.15 -1.85
CA ILE A 20 -7.91 1.20 -1.28
C ILE A 20 -9.26 1.84 -0.96
N ARG A 21 -10.25 1.77 -1.85
CA ARG A 21 -11.59 2.30 -1.57
C ARG A 21 -12.25 1.64 -0.37
N LYS A 22 -12.07 0.32 -0.22
CA LYS A 22 -12.61 -0.44 0.93
C LYS A 22 -11.88 -0.09 2.23
N ARG A 23 -10.55 0.02 2.19
CA ARG A 23 -9.70 0.20 3.38
C ARG A 23 -9.51 1.64 3.77
N VAL A 24 -9.70 2.58 2.87
CA VAL A 24 -9.43 4.00 3.07
C VAL A 24 -10.53 4.82 2.39
N PRO A 25 -11.78 4.75 2.87
CA PRO A 25 -12.92 5.40 2.21
C PRO A 25 -12.77 6.93 2.12
N GLN A 26 -11.94 7.53 2.98
CA GLN A 26 -11.60 8.96 2.93
C GLN A 26 -10.72 9.36 1.73
N TRP A 27 -10.11 8.40 1.03
CA TRP A 27 -9.39 8.65 -0.22
C TRP A 27 -10.35 8.47 -1.40
N THR A 28 -11.20 9.48 -1.63
CA THR A 28 -12.26 9.46 -2.66
C THR A 28 -11.72 9.19 -4.07
N ASP A 29 -10.59 9.79 -4.40
CA ASP A 29 -9.93 9.62 -5.70
C ASP A 29 -8.93 8.45 -5.71
N GLY A 30 -8.80 7.74 -4.59
CA GLY A 30 -7.82 6.67 -4.41
C GLY A 30 -6.38 7.18 -4.34
N LEU A 31 -5.45 6.40 -4.91
CA LEU A 31 -4.04 6.76 -4.97
C LEU A 31 -3.78 7.76 -6.10
N LYS A 32 -2.92 8.74 -5.84
CA LYS A 32 -2.37 9.60 -6.91
C LYS A 32 -1.49 8.78 -7.85
N ASP A 33 -1.34 9.22 -9.10
CA ASP A 33 -0.56 8.52 -10.14
C ASP A 33 0.84 8.09 -9.67
N GLY A 34 1.60 9.01 -9.06
CA GLY A 34 2.93 8.73 -8.54
C GLY A 34 2.94 7.69 -7.42
N GLN A 35 1.91 7.69 -6.57
CA GLN A 35 1.74 6.71 -5.49
C GLN A 35 1.40 5.34 -6.07
N SER A 36 0.42 5.26 -6.97
CA SER A 36 0.00 4.02 -7.62
C SER A 36 1.16 3.32 -8.32
N LYS A 37 1.95 4.08 -9.10
CA LYS A 37 3.13 3.56 -9.80
C LYS A 37 4.19 2.99 -8.84
N VAL A 38 4.42 3.63 -7.71
CA VAL A 38 5.41 3.18 -6.73
C VAL A 38 4.89 1.98 -5.93
N VAL A 39 3.65 2.04 -5.48
CA VAL A 39 3.01 0.97 -4.68
C VAL A 39 2.94 -0.33 -5.46
N THR A 40 2.52 -0.30 -6.72
CA THR A 40 2.42 -1.50 -7.57
C THR A 40 3.78 -2.15 -7.79
N ARG A 41 4.83 -1.37 -8.02
CA ARG A 41 6.23 -1.87 -8.09
C ARG A 41 6.69 -2.53 -6.80
N ILE A 42 6.40 -1.91 -5.64
CA ILE A 42 6.75 -2.48 -4.34
C ILE A 42 6.01 -3.80 -4.11
N LEU A 43 4.72 -3.86 -4.46
CA LEU A 43 3.91 -5.08 -4.35
C LEU A 43 4.39 -6.19 -5.30
N ASP A 44 4.93 -5.83 -6.47
CA ASP A 44 5.62 -6.75 -7.39
C ASP A 44 7.01 -7.18 -6.92
N GLY A 45 7.46 -6.70 -5.76
CA GLY A 45 8.74 -7.05 -5.14
C GLY A 45 9.94 -6.23 -5.65
N GLU A 46 9.71 -5.16 -6.41
CA GLU A 46 10.79 -4.30 -6.90
C GLU A 46 11.38 -3.41 -5.79
N LYS A 47 12.68 -3.12 -5.90
CA LYS A 47 13.37 -2.13 -5.05
C LYS A 47 13.20 -0.74 -5.68
N VAL A 48 12.55 0.19 -4.99
CA VAL A 48 12.19 1.50 -5.54
C VAL A 48 12.91 2.62 -4.80
N LEU A 49 13.54 3.54 -5.56
CA LEU A 49 13.95 4.86 -5.08
C LEU A 49 12.94 5.88 -5.59
N TRP A 50 12.18 6.50 -4.69
CA TRP A 50 11.18 7.50 -5.05
C TRP A 50 11.55 8.88 -4.51
N ILE A 51 11.86 9.80 -5.44
CA ILE A 51 12.13 11.21 -5.15
C ILE A 51 10.89 12.00 -5.54
N ALA A 52 10.28 12.66 -4.56
CA ALA A 52 9.12 13.52 -4.76
C ALA A 52 9.12 14.64 -3.72
N ALA A 53 8.42 15.74 -4.04
CA ALA A 53 8.28 16.88 -3.14
C ALA A 53 7.61 16.49 -1.81
N THR A 54 7.84 17.28 -0.76
CA THR A 54 7.10 17.14 0.50
C THR A 54 5.62 17.41 0.25
N GLY A 55 4.73 16.62 0.86
CA GLY A 55 3.28 16.72 0.62
C GLY A 55 2.74 15.83 -0.51
N GLU A 56 3.60 15.21 -1.33
CA GLU A 56 3.18 14.28 -2.40
C GLU A 56 2.63 12.92 -1.91
N GLY A 57 2.50 12.77 -0.59
CA GLY A 57 1.95 11.54 0.03
C GLY A 57 2.88 10.34 -0.11
N LYS A 58 4.19 10.55 0.07
CA LYS A 58 5.20 9.48 0.04
C LYS A 58 4.92 8.32 1.00
N SER A 59 4.20 8.61 2.10
CA SER A 59 3.85 7.61 3.10
C SER A 59 3.03 6.44 2.55
N ALA A 60 2.25 6.66 1.49
CA ALA A 60 1.50 5.59 0.82
C ALA A 60 2.40 4.43 0.36
N ALA A 61 3.65 4.72 -0.03
CA ALA A 61 4.60 3.72 -0.52
C ALA A 61 4.93 2.63 0.51
N PHE A 62 4.87 2.92 1.82
CA PHE A 62 5.10 1.90 2.85
C PHE A 62 3.83 1.50 3.61
N GLN A 63 2.78 2.32 3.61
CA GLN A 63 1.51 2.01 4.28
C GLN A 63 0.64 1.06 3.45
N VAL A 64 0.46 1.37 2.16
CA VAL A 64 -0.46 0.64 1.29
C VAL A 64 -0.05 -0.82 1.08
N PRO A 65 1.23 -1.17 0.87
CA PRO A 65 1.61 -2.57 0.71
C PRO A 65 1.22 -3.45 1.89
N VAL A 66 1.28 -2.92 3.11
CA VAL A 66 0.85 -3.63 4.32
C VAL A 66 -0.67 -3.86 4.30
N LEU A 67 -1.45 -2.82 3.99
CA LEU A 67 -2.91 -2.91 3.90
C LEU A 67 -3.38 -3.88 2.82
N VAL A 68 -2.71 -3.89 1.66
CA VAL A 68 -3.03 -4.80 0.56
C VAL A 68 -2.81 -6.25 0.99
N HIS A 69 -1.64 -6.57 1.55
CA HIS A 69 -1.40 -7.93 2.03
C HIS A 69 -2.32 -8.33 3.18
N GLU A 70 -2.72 -7.40 4.05
CA GLU A 70 -3.72 -7.68 5.08
C GLU A 70 -5.09 -8.02 4.46
N GLU A 71 -5.52 -7.27 3.45
CA GLU A 71 -6.80 -7.51 2.79
C GLU A 71 -6.83 -8.83 2.03
N LEU A 72 -5.76 -9.16 1.29
CA LEU A 72 -5.62 -10.46 0.63
C LEU A 72 -5.69 -11.64 1.61
N ARG A 73 -5.26 -11.45 2.86
CA ARG A 73 -5.37 -12.50 3.89
C ARG A 73 -6.79 -12.64 4.44
N ARG A 74 -7.51 -11.53 4.55
CA ARG A 74 -8.90 -11.52 5.05
C ARG A 74 -9.85 -12.15 4.04
N ASP A 75 -9.58 -11.95 2.74
CA ASP A 75 -10.42 -12.45 1.66
C ASP A 75 -9.57 -12.95 0.47
N PRO A 76 -9.10 -14.21 0.52
CA PRO A 76 -8.31 -14.80 -0.55
C PRO A 76 -9.08 -14.99 -1.87
N GLU A 77 -10.41 -15.14 -1.80
CA GLU A 77 -11.27 -15.35 -2.95
C GLU A 77 -11.49 -14.06 -3.75
N LEU A 78 -11.37 -12.90 -3.11
CA LEU A 78 -11.42 -11.58 -3.75
C LEU A 78 -10.35 -11.40 -4.84
N CYS A 79 -9.26 -12.17 -4.77
CA CYS A 79 -8.03 -11.90 -5.52
C CYS A 79 -7.36 -13.16 -6.07
N PRO A 80 -8.05 -13.97 -6.90
CA PRO A 80 -7.46 -15.17 -7.47
C PRO A 80 -6.18 -14.81 -8.23
N GLY A 81 -5.07 -15.43 -7.83
CA GLY A 81 -3.76 -15.22 -8.46
C GLY A 81 -2.82 -14.24 -7.74
N PHE A 82 -3.33 -13.40 -6.83
CA PHE A 82 -2.48 -12.54 -6.00
C PHE A 82 -2.28 -13.16 -4.61
N VAL A 83 -1.01 -13.34 -4.22
CA VAL A 83 -0.67 -14.03 -2.96
C VAL A 83 -0.27 -13.02 -1.89
N ALA A 84 -0.90 -13.14 -0.72
CA ALA A 84 -0.54 -12.34 0.45
C ALA A 84 0.77 -12.80 1.09
N LYS A 85 1.51 -11.88 1.71
CA LYS A 85 2.58 -12.27 2.65
C LYS A 85 1.97 -12.83 3.93
N GLU A 86 2.56 -13.92 4.44
CA GLU A 86 2.11 -14.57 5.69
C GLU A 86 2.17 -13.63 6.90
N LYS A 87 3.10 -12.67 6.93
CA LYS A 87 3.19 -11.64 7.97
C LYS A 87 3.52 -10.29 7.32
N PRO A 88 2.50 -9.47 6.98
CA PRO A 88 2.75 -8.20 6.31
C PRO A 88 3.25 -7.16 7.30
N ILE A 89 4.57 -7.09 7.47
CA ILE A 89 5.23 -6.13 8.36
C ILE A 89 6.04 -5.15 7.52
N GLY A 90 5.82 -3.85 7.72
CA GLY A 90 6.63 -2.78 7.16
C GLY A 90 7.59 -2.22 8.22
N ILE A 91 8.88 -2.12 7.90
CA ILE A 91 9.87 -1.48 8.75
C ILE A 91 10.19 -0.11 8.14
N VAL A 92 9.91 0.96 8.88
CA VAL A 92 10.19 2.33 8.46
C VAL A 92 11.36 2.86 9.29
N VAL A 93 12.46 3.17 8.62
CA VAL A 93 13.64 3.79 9.23
C VAL A 93 13.64 5.27 8.89
N THR A 94 13.73 6.13 9.90
CA THR A 94 13.76 7.58 9.73
C THR A 94 15.02 8.17 10.35
N PRO A 95 15.51 9.31 9.85
CA PRO A 95 16.73 9.94 10.39
C PRO A 95 16.53 10.57 11.77
N THR A 96 15.29 10.89 12.18
CA THR A 96 15.02 11.56 13.46
C THR A 96 13.90 10.88 14.24
N LYS A 97 14.07 10.83 15.57
CA LYS A 97 13.02 10.35 16.49
C LYS A 97 11.73 11.15 16.37
N GLY A 98 11.83 12.48 16.21
CA GLY A 98 10.65 13.34 16.03
C GLY A 98 9.83 12.96 14.79
N LEU A 99 10.49 12.65 13.67
CA LEU A 99 9.79 12.17 12.48
C LEU A 99 9.18 10.78 12.69
N ALA A 100 9.88 9.86 13.35
CA ALA A 100 9.32 8.55 13.70
C ALA A 100 8.03 8.70 14.54
N THR A 101 8.07 9.51 15.59
CA THR A 101 6.91 9.80 16.45
C THR A 101 5.75 10.38 15.65
N ASN A 102 6.02 11.31 14.73
CA ASN A 102 4.99 11.88 13.87
C ASN A 102 4.34 10.82 12.97
N ILE A 103 5.14 9.98 12.31
CA ILE A 103 4.62 8.90 11.44
C ILE A 103 3.74 7.97 12.26
N VAL A 104 4.18 7.54 13.45
CA VAL A 104 3.37 6.67 14.33
C VAL A 104 2.06 7.35 14.72
N ARG A 105 2.10 8.63 15.11
CA ARG A 105 0.90 9.39 15.48
C ARG A 105 -0.09 9.48 14.32
N TYR A 106 0.37 9.84 13.13
CA TYR A 106 -0.52 9.94 11.95
C TYR A 106 -1.03 8.58 11.49
N MET A 107 -0.21 7.53 11.58
CA MET A 107 -0.61 6.19 11.17
C MET A 107 -1.62 5.57 12.14
N LEU A 108 -1.50 5.80 13.44
CA LEU A 108 -2.51 5.39 14.42
C LEU A 108 -3.85 6.06 14.13
N ILE A 109 -3.85 7.39 13.91
CA ILE A 109 -5.06 8.12 13.51
C ILE A 109 -5.65 7.49 12.24
N PHE A 110 -4.82 7.20 11.25
CA PHE A 110 -5.25 6.59 9.99
C PHE A 110 -5.86 5.20 10.18
N LEU A 111 -5.31 4.35 11.06
CA LEU A 111 -5.83 3.02 11.38
C LEU A 111 -7.14 3.05 12.18
N PHE A 112 -7.35 4.07 13.03
CA PHE A 112 -8.60 4.23 13.79
C PHE A 112 -9.81 4.59 12.92
N PHE A 113 -9.60 5.15 11.72
CA PHE A 113 -10.68 5.43 10.76
C PHE A 113 -11.01 4.26 9.81
N ILE A 114 -10.34 3.11 9.97
CA ILE A 114 -10.50 1.91 9.10
C ILE A 114 -11.28 0.78 9.82
N ASN A 115 -11.67 0.98 11.09
CA ASN A 115 -12.54 0.04 11.82
C ASN A 115 -14.00 0.51 11.83
#